data_AF-A0A7V3ULC1-F1
#
_entry.id   AF-A0A7V3ULC1-F1
#
_cell.length_a   1.000
_cell.length_b   1.000
_cell.length_c   1.000
_cell.angle_alpha   90.00
_cell.angle_beta   90.00
_cell.angle_gamma   90.00
#
_symmetry.space_group_name_H-M   'P 1'
#
loop_
_entity.id
_entity.type
_entity.pdbx_description
1 polymer ?
#
loop_
_entity_poly.entity_id
_entity_poly.type
_entity_poly.pdbx_seq_one_letter_code
_entity_poly.pdbx_strand_id
1 'polypeptide(L)'
;MRPHTLTVSLIALLGFLFVLFSGCGKLEDPERAEPVGSSGGGVPLPIGPRSSIGTFSLSVDVSPSSVPANGIDSLRIVATLTDSSGRSVAGYTIFFQSELGVFSPSPSPLPGNPLTPTTQGSAITDANGKASIFILSTQAGSSPVTAIADVNRNASIDTFGDLFATTFIEFTAAPGVPGPGQPGLVLTADPVFQTIQSTGAAGGVTPAPVTITADVFDELGQKAGAGVRVEFSASGGAAITPFDDTDANGQATATLVLPNLPEGNFVFTVTGTVIIHGRAFTDTVTVSVNVVPPATPVPTATPTAIPIAQTVDLAIDNTSVPVGGTFTLTATVTDSAGNPAPNASVEFSIANNTCASFSTSPSLPITKTTNASGIATSGLISLDVATPVPCAITFVASSGGVTSNSVSLTAAPPRPGAITLSAPSTVSLGAGGVVTLTATATDVGGNPLPNIPIVFNSIVNTCTTFITNNPSLPTTVTTNASGVATVAPNLGGTSIGTGVSCSASFTASSGGVTSNTANVTILP
;
A
#
# COMPACT_ATOMS: atom_id res chain seq x y z
N MET A 1 -16.71 48.26 -40.36
CA MET A 1 -17.54 48.26 -41.60
C MET A 1 -16.69 47.70 -42.73
N ARG A 2 -17.07 46.55 -43.31
CA ARG A 2 -16.52 45.98 -44.56
C ARG A 2 -17.35 46.50 -45.74
N PRO A 3 -16.82 46.61 -46.98
CA PRO A 3 -16.82 45.49 -47.96
C PRO A 3 -15.51 45.42 -48.82
N HIS A 4 -14.97 44.24 -49.18
CA HIS A 4 -15.30 43.30 -50.28
C HIS A 4 -15.04 43.79 -51.73
N THR A 5 -14.06 43.16 -52.39
CA THR A 5 -14.10 42.88 -53.84
C THR A 5 -13.30 41.60 -54.16
N LEU A 6 -13.86 40.82 -55.07
CA LEU A 6 -13.46 39.49 -55.55
C LEU A 6 -13.60 39.59 -57.07
N THR A 7 -12.62 39.13 -57.87
CA THR A 7 -12.88 38.33 -59.09
C THR A 7 -11.59 37.87 -59.79
N VAL A 8 -11.74 36.66 -60.35
CA VAL A 8 -10.85 35.71 -61.02
C VAL A 8 -10.54 36.11 -62.47
N SER A 9 -9.41 35.65 -63.05
CA SER A 9 -9.39 35.23 -64.46
C SER A 9 -8.27 34.21 -64.76
N LEU A 10 -8.64 33.24 -65.59
CA LEU A 10 -7.95 32.02 -66.04
C LEU A 10 -7.40 32.27 -67.46
N ILE A 11 -6.30 31.62 -67.91
CA ILE A 11 -6.09 31.18 -69.31
C ILE A 11 -4.88 30.24 -69.42
N ALA A 12 -5.07 29.21 -70.24
CA ALA A 12 -4.20 28.07 -70.54
C ALA A 12 -3.14 28.34 -71.64
N LEU A 13 -2.15 27.46 -71.78
CA LEU A 13 -1.64 27.08 -73.12
C LEU A 13 -0.92 25.71 -73.12
N LEU A 14 -0.94 25.12 -74.31
CA LEU A 14 -0.81 23.74 -74.75
C LEU A 14 0.51 23.52 -75.53
N GLY A 15 1.00 22.27 -75.62
CA GLY A 15 1.88 21.79 -76.72
C GLY A 15 3.09 20.96 -76.27
N PHE A 16 3.66 20.01 -77.02
CA PHE A 16 3.28 19.18 -78.17
C PHE A 16 4.44 18.14 -78.35
N LEU A 17 4.13 16.95 -78.92
CA LEU A 17 4.97 16.14 -79.85
C LEU A 17 5.89 14.95 -79.42
N PHE A 18 5.52 13.75 -79.94
CA PHE A 18 6.24 12.55 -80.49
C PHE A 18 7.43 11.89 -79.74
N VAL A 19 7.46 10.59 -79.37
CA VAL A 19 7.32 9.25 -80.05
C VAL A 19 8.68 8.59 -80.43
N LEU A 20 9.00 7.49 -79.71
CA LEU A 20 9.75 6.22 -80.02
C LEU A 20 11.17 6.30 -80.64
N PHE A 21 12.21 5.54 -80.24
CA PHE A 21 12.32 4.09 -79.93
C PHE A 21 13.59 3.75 -79.11
N SER A 22 13.48 2.63 -78.35
CA SER A 22 14.48 1.59 -78.01
C SER A 22 15.85 1.91 -77.40
N GLY A 23 16.11 1.25 -76.25
CA GLY A 23 17.39 0.57 -76.02
C GLY A 23 17.98 0.68 -74.61
N CYS A 24 18.08 -0.47 -73.92
CA CYS A 24 19.11 -0.85 -72.96
C CYS A 24 19.21 -0.14 -71.59
N GLY A 25 18.84 -0.89 -70.54
CA GLY A 25 19.73 -1.31 -69.44
C GLY A 25 20.50 -0.28 -68.58
N LYS A 26 20.32 -0.44 -67.26
CA LYS A 26 21.17 -0.08 -66.10
C LYS A 26 21.05 1.34 -65.47
N LEU A 27 20.64 1.27 -64.18
CA LEU A 27 21.19 1.92 -62.96
C LEU A 27 21.14 3.46 -62.77
N GLU A 28 20.89 3.82 -61.50
CA GLU A 28 21.25 5.06 -60.77
C GLU A 28 20.27 6.26 -60.76
N ASP A 29 19.52 6.30 -59.66
CA ASP A 29 19.17 7.39 -58.70
C ASP A 29 19.24 8.90 -59.11
N PRO A 30 18.34 9.73 -58.54
CA PRO A 30 18.87 10.83 -57.74
C PRO A 30 18.13 11.10 -56.41
N GLU A 31 18.92 11.17 -55.33
CA GLU A 31 18.99 12.22 -54.29
C GLU A 31 18.01 13.41 -54.44
N ARG A 32 17.52 14.11 -53.40
CA ARG A 32 17.69 14.12 -51.94
C ARG A 32 16.81 15.27 -51.44
N ALA A 33 16.14 15.11 -50.31
CA ALA A 33 15.80 16.23 -49.43
C ALA A 33 15.70 15.71 -47.99
N GLU A 34 16.75 15.95 -47.21
CA GLU A 34 16.72 15.86 -45.75
C GLU A 34 15.98 17.06 -45.16
N PRO A 35 15.34 16.88 -43.99
CA PRO A 35 15.87 17.60 -42.85
C PRO A 35 16.16 16.68 -41.64
N VAL A 36 17.17 17.13 -40.90
CA VAL A 36 17.78 16.55 -39.70
C VAL A 36 16.75 16.22 -38.60
N GLY A 37 16.88 15.01 -38.03
CA GLY A 37 16.23 14.61 -36.79
C GLY A 37 16.82 13.31 -36.23
N SER A 38 17.83 13.44 -35.37
CA SER A 38 18.40 12.35 -34.58
C SER A 38 17.37 11.80 -33.58
N SER A 39 17.15 10.49 -33.56
CA SER A 39 17.08 9.66 -32.34
C SER A 39 16.54 8.24 -32.62
N GLY A 40 17.19 7.25 -32.02
CA GLY A 40 16.51 6.01 -31.65
C GLY A 40 16.71 4.82 -32.59
N GLY A 41 17.96 4.37 -32.76
CA GLY A 41 18.22 2.97 -33.05
C GLY A 41 17.77 2.09 -31.88
N GLY A 42 16.49 1.73 -31.86
CA GLY A 42 15.98 0.65 -31.02
C GLY A 42 16.27 -0.66 -31.70
N VAL A 43 17.04 -1.52 -31.05
CA VAL A 43 17.10 -2.94 -31.39
C VAL A 43 15.65 -3.45 -31.34
N PRO A 44 15.11 -4.15 -32.37
CA PRO A 44 13.80 -4.75 -32.27
C PRO A 44 13.84 -5.76 -31.11
N LEU A 45 13.05 -5.52 -30.06
CA LEU A 45 12.86 -6.51 -29.02
C LEU A 45 12.33 -7.80 -29.67
N PRO A 46 12.86 -8.98 -29.33
CA PRO A 46 12.42 -10.22 -29.91
C PRO A 46 10.99 -10.49 -29.42
N ILE A 47 10.02 -10.26 -30.30
CA ILE A 47 8.66 -10.77 -30.15
C ILE A 47 8.82 -12.29 -30.05
N GLY A 48 8.56 -12.88 -28.88
CA GLY A 48 8.58 -14.33 -28.72
C GLY A 48 7.66 -14.99 -29.77
N PRO A 49 8.02 -16.18 -30.28
CA PRO A 49 7.25 -16.83 -31.34
C PRO A 49 5.79 -17.03 -30.89
N ARG A 50 4.83 -16.66 -31.74
CA ARG A 50 3.40 -16.97 -31.53
C ARG A 50 3.25 -18.49 -31.56
N SER A 51 2.92 -19.12 -30.42
CA SER A 51 2.44 -20.50 -30.45
C SER A 51 0.98 -20.52 -30.87
N SER A 52 0.65 -21.44 -31.78
CA SER A 52 -0.72 -21.77 -32.18
C SER A 52 -0.91 -23.28 -32.14
N ILE A 53 -1.92 -23.74 -31.40
CA ILE A 53 -2.35 -25.14 -31.32
C ILE A 53 -3.83 -25.13 -31.67
N GLY A 54 -4.18 -25.86 -32.72
CA GLY A 54 -5.54 -25.92 -33.24
C GLY A 54 -6.11 -24.53 -33.53
N THR A 55 -7.16 -24.17 -32.81
CA THR A 55 -7.95 -22.93 -33.01
C THR A 55 -7.57 -21.80 -32.06
N PHE A 56 -6.43 -21.83 -31.37
CA PHE A 56 -6.10 -20.81 -30.35
C PHE A 56 -4.74 -20.15 -30.61
N SER A 57 -4.61 -18.88 -30.26
CA SER A 57 -3.35 -18.12 -30.29
C SER A 57 -3.14 -17.34 -29.00
N LEU A 58 -1.90 -17.35 -28.50
CA LEU A 58 -1.49 -16.71 -27.24
C LEU A 58 -0.43 -15.65 -27.51
N SER A 59 -0.59 -14.47 -26.91
CA SER A 59 0.45 -13.44 -26.82
C SER A 59 0.63 -12.98 -25.37
N VAL A 60 1.82 -12.49 -25.03
CA VAL A 60 2.13 -11.96 -23.70
C VAL A 60 2.83 -10.62 -23.83
N ASP A 61 2.40 -9.65 -23.03
CA ASP A 61 2.89 -8.27 -22.99
C ASP A 61 3.23 -7.87 -21.55
N VAL A 62 4.19 -6.96 -21.38
CA VAL A 62 4.67 -6.50 -20.07
C VAL A 62 4.67 -4.97 -20.04
N SER A 63 4.10 -4.40 -18.98
CA SER A 63 4.04 -2.96 -18.78
C SER A 63 4.22 -2.59 -17.30
N PRO A 64 5.08 -1.61 -16.96
CA PRO A 64 6.07 -0.95 -17.83
C PRO A 64 7.16 -1.92 -18.32
N SER A 65 8.07 -1.48 -19.18
CA SER A 65 9.14 -2.36 -19.73
C SER A 65 10.24 -2.70 -18.72
N SER A 66 10.40 -1.90 -17.65
CA SER A 66 11.31 -2.17 -16.54
C SER A 66 10.90 -1.40 -15.28
N VAL A 67 11.29 -1.93 -14.11
CA VAL A 67 11.11 -1.29 -12.78
C VAL A 67 12.30 -1.56 -11.87
N PRO A 68 12.55 -0.75 -10.82
CA PRO A 68 13.57 -1.03 -9.82
C PRO A 68 13.29 -2.32 -9.02
N ALA A 69 14.34 -3.09 -8.71
CA ALA A 69 14.26 -4.29 -7.88
C ALA A 69 14.15 -3.99 -6.36
N ASN A 70 13.16 -3.21 -5.94
CA ASN A 70 12.98 -2.77 -4.54
C ASN A 70 11.93 -3.60 -3.75
N GLY A 71 11.35 -4.64 -4.37
CA GLY A 71 10.27 -5.44 -3.77
C GLY A 71 8.93 -4.70 -3.59
N ILE A 72 8.81 -3.47 -4.12
CA ILE A 72 7.61 -2.62 -4.01
C ILE A 72 7.04 -2.33 -5.41
N ASP A 73 7.90 -1.94 -6.34
CA ASP A 73 7.53 -1.69 -7.73
C ASP A 73 7.29 -3.01 -8.46
N SER A 74 6.26 -3.03 -9.31
CA SER A 74 5.84 -4.23 -10.02
C SER A 74 5.68 -4.01 -11.52
N LEU A 75 5.97 -5.07 -12.27
CA LEU A 75 5.63 -5.19 -13.68
C LEU A 75 4.26 -5.86 -13.79
N ARG A 76 3.41 -5.34 -14.68
CA ARG A 76 2.15 -5.98 -15.04
C ARG A 76 2.33 -6.83 -16.28
N ILE A 77 2.10 -8.13 -16.15
CA ILE A 77 2.13 -9.09 -17.25
C ILE A 77 0.70 -9.34 -17.71
N VAL A 78 0.46 -9.28 -19.01
CA VAL A 78 -0.85 -9.51 -19.62
C VAL A 78 -0.73 -10.55 -20.73
N ALA A 79 -1.31 -11.73 -20.52
CA ALA A 79 -1.52 -12.72 -21.56
C ALA A 79 -2.85 -12.46 -22.28
N THR A 80 -2.86 -12.48 -23.60
CA THR A 80 -4.08 -12.38 -24.43
C THR A 80 -4.26 -13.67 -25.22
N LEU A 81 -5.41 -14.33 -25.02
CA LEU A 81 -5.80 -15.56 -25.69
C LEU A 81 -6.94 -15.28 -26.67
N THR A 82 -6.75 -15.67 -27.93
CA THR A 82 -7.75 -15.54 -28.99
C THR A 82 -7.97 -16.86 -29.72
N ASP A 83 -9.13 -16.99 -30.37
CA ASP A 83 -9.43 -18.10 -31.27
C ASP A 83 -8.84 -17.90 -32.68
N SER A 84 -9.01 -18.88 -33.57
CA SER A 84 -8.51 -18.86 -34.95
C SER A 84 -9.16 -17.80 -35.83
N SER A 85 -10.27 -17.21 -35.38
CA SER A 85 -10.92 -16.06 -36.02
C SER A 85 -10.45 -14.72 -35.44
N GLY A 86 -9.54 -14.75 -34.47
CA GLY A 86 -9.00 -13.58 -33.78
C GLY A 86 -9.90 -13.04 -32.67
N ARG A 87 -10.95 -13.77 -32.27
CA ARG A 87 -11.86 -13.35 -31.19
C ARG A 87 -11.30 -13.72 -29.83
N SER A 88 -11.49 -12.84 -28.86
CA SER A 88 -11.13 -13.06 -27.46
C SER A 88 -11.86 -14.25 -26.82
N VAL A 89 -11.15 -15.03 -25.99
CA VAL A 89 -11.71 -16.22 -25.33
C VAL A 89 -11.58 -16.14 -23.80
N ALA A 90 -12.71 -16.15 -23.11
CA ALA A 90 -12.81 -16.01 -21.66
C ALA A 90 -12.84 -17.35 -20.90
N GLY A 91 -12.45 -17.33 -19.62
CA GLY A 91 -12.58 -18.46 -18.70
C GLY A 91 -11.52 -19.55 -18.86
N TYR A 92 -10.37 -19.24 -19.45
CA TYR A 92 -9.22 -20.15 -19.57
C TYR A 92 -8.15 -19.78 -18.55
N THR A 93 -7.53 -20.80 -17.95
CA THR A 93 -6.43 -20.61 -17.00
C THR A 93 -5.13 -20.38 -17.76
N ILE A 94 -4.43 -19.30 -17.41
CA ILE A 94 -3.08 -19.01 -17.86
C ILE A 94 -2.13 -19.18 -16.67
N PHE A 95 -1.14 -20.05 -16.80
CA PHE A 95 -0.03 -20.17 -15.88
C PHE A 95 1.13 -19.28 -16.33
N PHE A 96 1.77 -18.60 -15.38
CA PHE A 96 2.94 -17.78 -15.61
C PHE A 96 4.12 -18.39 -14.87
N GLN A 97 5.28 -18.45 -15.52
CA GLN A 97 6.51 -18.97 -14.95
C GLN A 97 7.66 -18.00 -15.22
N SER A 98 8.48 -17.73 -14.21
CA SER A 98 9.71 -16.94 -14.36
C SER A 98 10.76 -17.40 -13.35
N GLU A 99 12.03 -17.29 -13.71
CA GLU A 99 13.16 -17.61 -12.82
C GLU A 99 13.52 -16.45 -11.89
N LEU A 100 13.00 -15.24 -12.16
CA LEU A 100 13.26 -14.02 -11.41
C LEU A 100 11.95 -13.37 -10.96
N GLY A 101 11.90 -12.97 -9.68
CA GLY A 101 10.77 -12.25 -9.09
C GLY A 101 9.70 -13.13 -8.46
N VAL A 102 8.69 -12.48 -7.90
CA VAL A 102 7.57 -13.09 -7.16
C VAL A 102 6.26 -12.61 -7.78
N PHE A 103 5.41 -13.57 -8.18
CA PHE A 103 4.10 -13.26 -8.73
C PHE A 103 3.10 -12.81 -7.65
N SER A 104 2.27 -11.82 -7.97
CA SER A 104 1.26 -11.24 -7.10
C SER A 104 -0.02 -10.93 -7.88
N PRO A 105 -1.22 -11.16 -7.30
CA PRO A 105 -2.48 -10.72 -7.90
C PRO A 105 -2.70 -9.20 -7.80
N SER A 106 -1.90 -8.48 -7.00
CA SER A 106 -2.02 -7.04 -6.73
C SER A 106 -0.70 -6.31 -7.03
N PRO A 107 -0.74 -5.06 -7.53
CA PRO A 107 0.45 -4.28 -7.89
C PRO A 107 1.32 -3.86 -6.70
N SER A 108 0.79 -3.91 -5.48
CA SER A 108 1.55 -3.68 -4.25
C SER A 108 1.16 -4.71 -3.19
N PRO A 109 2.12 -5.38 -2.54
CA PRO A 109 1.82 -6.18 -1.36
C PRO A 109 1.35 -5.22 -0.25
N LEU A 110 0.27 -5.60 0.45
CA LEU A 110 -0.16 -4.89 1.66
C LEU A 110 0.98 -4.94 2.69
N PRO A 111 1.23 -3.85 3.45
CA PRO A 111 2.20 -3.86 4.54
C PRO A 111 1.89 -5.03 5.49
N GLY A 112 2.85 -5.94 5.69
CA GLY A 112 2.69 -7.09 6.57
C GLY A 112 2.36 -8.43 5.92
N ASN A 113 2.24 -8.52 4.59
CA ASN A 113 2.20 -9.81 3.90
C ASN A 113 3.60 -10.21 3.40
N PRO A 114 4.28 -11.22 3.99
CA PRO A 114 5.57 -11.67 3.48
C PRO A 114 5.40 -12.22 2.07
N LEU A 115 6.20 -11.71 1.13
CA LEU A 115 6.28 -12.21 -0.23
C LEU A 115 6.83 -13.65 -0.17
N THR A 116 5.94 -14.65 -0.23
CA THR A 116 6.37 -16.03 -0.44
C THR A 116 6.94 -16.13 -1.86
N PRO A 117 8.22 -16.53 -2.05
CA PRO A 117 8.79 -16.61 -3.38
C PRO A 117 8.09 -17.69 -4.20
N THR A 118 7.20 -17.28 -5.09
CA THR A 118 6.57 -18.17 -6.06
C THR A 118 7.06 -17.77 -7.45
N THR A 119 7.91 -18.62 -8.04
CA THR A 119 8.35 -18.54 -9.44
C THR A 119 7.24 -18.89 -10.44
N GLN A 120 6.04 -19.17 -9.92
CA GLN A 120 4.84 -19.51 -10.68
C GLN A 120 3.66 -18.68 -10.21
N GLY A 121 2.78 -18.30 -11.13
CA GLY A 121 1.51 -17.63 -10.87
C GLY A 121 0.43 -18.11 -11.83
N SER A 122 -0.82 -17.76 -11.57
CA SER A 122 -1.91 -18.06 -12.50
C SER A 122 -2.97 -16.96 -12.51
N ALA A 123 -3.63 -16.80 -13.65
CA ALA A 123 -4.79 -15.92 -13.81
C ALA A 123 -5.77 -16.48 -14.84
N ILE A 124 -7.03 -16.08 -14.77
CA ILE A 124 -8.09 -16.53 -15.69
C ILE A 124 -8.35 -15.44 -16.73
N THR A 125 -8.56 -15.82 -17.99
CA THR A 125 -8.91 -14.86 -19.05
C THR A 125 -10.29 -14.25 -18.83
N ASP A 126 -10.36 -12.92 -18.90
CA ASP A 126 -11.59 -12.15 -18.80
C ASP A 126 -12.43 -12.20 -20.10
N ALA A 127 -13.54 -11.45 -20.14
CA ALA A 127 -14.40 -11.33 -21.33
C ALA A 127 -13.67 -10.80 -22.59
N ASN A 128 -12.52 -10.13 -22.41
CA ASN A 128 -11.66 -9.64 -23.48
C ASN A 128 -10.50 -10.61 -23.80
N GLY A 129 -10.52 -11.82 -23.24
CA GLY A 129 -9.50 -12.84 -23.46
C GLY A 129 -8.18 -12.51 -22.77
N LYS A 130 -8.16 -11.61 -21.79
CA LYS A 130 -6.95 -11.15 -21.10
C LYS A 130 -6.84 -11.76 -19.71
N ALA A 131 -5.68 -12.29 -19.39
CA ALA A 131 -5.30 -12.70 -18.04
C ALA A 131 -4.12 -11.83 -17.60
N SER A 132 -4.23 -11.18 -16.43
CA SER A 132 -3.16 -10.30 -15.93
C SER A 132 -2.72 -10.66 -14.53
N ILE A 133 -1.41 -10.56 -14.31
CA ILE A 133 -0.76 -10.77 -13.01
C ILE A 133 0.36 -9.75 -12.85
N PHE A 134 0.77 -9.48 -11.62
CA PHE A 134 1.91 -8.63 -11.31
C PHE A 134 3.11 -9.48 -10.93
N ILE A 135 4.31 -8.98 -11.21
CA ILE A 135 5.56 -9.57 -10.73
C ILE A 135 6.44 -8.46 -10.18
N LEU A 136 7.07 -8.72 -9.04
CA LEU A 136 7.99 -7.80 -8.35
C LEU A 136 9.26 -8.56 -7.99
N SER A 137 10.37 -7.86 -7.77
CA SER A 137 11.64 -8.50 -7.43
C SER A 137 12.44 -7.64 -6.47
N THR A 138 13.24 -8.29 -5.63
CA THR A 138 14.33 -7.67 -4.85
C THR A 138 15.69 -7.93 -5.51
N GLN A 139 15.74 -8.71 -6.59
CA GLN A 139 16.93 -9.02 -7.35
C GLN A 139 16.87 -8.34 -8.72
N ALA A 140 17.89 -7.54 -9.03
CA ALA A 140 18.06 -6.96 -10.35
C ALA A 140 18.48 -8.02 -11.38
N GLY A 141 18.06 -7.83 -12.61
CA GLY A 141 18.36 -8.75 -13.71
C GLY A 141 17.23 -8.81 -14.74
N SER A 142 17.47 -9.57 -15.80
CA SER A 142 16.46 -9.89 -16.78
C SER A 142 16.19 -11.40 -16.77
N SER A 143 14.93 -11.77 -16.88
CA SER A 143 14.49 -13.17 -16.96
C SER A 143 13.44 -13.31 -18.05
N PRO A 144 13.38 -14.46 -18.74
CA PRO A 144 12.18 -14.80 -19.48
C PRO A 144 11.00 -14.98 -18.53
N VAL A 145 9.81 -14.61 -19.00
CA VAL A 145 8.53 -14.99 -18.41
C VAL A 145 7.71 -15.72 -19.45
N THR A 146 7.26 -16.93 -19.09
CA THR A 146 6.48 -17.80 -19.97
C THR A 146 5.05 -17.86 -19.49
N ALA A 147 4.12 -17.49 -20.36
CA ALA A 147 2.69 -17.69 -20.21
C ALA A 147 2.29 -19.00 -20.89
N ILE A 148 1.50 -19.82 -20.19
CA ILE A 148 1.06 -21.15 -20.61
C ILE A 148 -0.47 -21.18 -20.52
N ALA A 149 -1.16 -21.29 -21.65
CA ALA A 149 -2.61 -21.39 -21.66
C ALA A 149 -3.04 -22.87 -21.63
N ASP A 150 -3.74 -23.26 -20.57
CA ASP A 150 -4.40 -24.56 -20.43
C ASP A 150 -5.67 -24.58 -21.30
N VAL A 151 -5.49 -24.87 -22.60
CA VAL A 151 -6.58 -24.84 -23.59
C VAL A 151 -7.40 -26.14 -23.58
N ASN A 152 -6.85 -27.23 -23.05
CA ASN A 152 -7.52 -28.53 -22.97
C ASN A 152 -8.29 -28.72 -21.63
N ARG A 153 -8.10 -27.82 -20.66
CA ARG A 153 -8.75 -27.75 -19.34
C ARG A 153 -8.54 -28.99 -18.47
N ASN A 154 -7.40 -29.64 -18.62
CA ASN A 154 -7.03 -30.80 -17.81
C ASN A 154 -6.29 -30.40 -16.52
N ALA A 155 -6.09 -29.09 -16.28
CA ALA A 155 -5.37 -28.52 -15.14
C ALA A 155 -3.91 -29.01 -15.01
N SER A 156 -3.33 -29.54 -16.09
CA SER A 156 -1.98 -30.08 -16.17
C SER A 156 -1.22 -29.39 -17.29
N ILE A 157 -0.04 -28.84 -16.98
CA ILE A 157 0.82 -28.24 -18.01
C ILE A 157 1.38 -29.37 -18.88
N ASP A 158 1.00 -29.42 -20.16
CA ASP A 158 1.50 -30.40 -21.10
C ASP A 158 2.04 -29.78 -22.41
N THR A 159 3.14 -30.35 -22.93
CA THR A 159 3.89 -29.75 -24.06
C THR A 159 3.17 -29.87 -25.41
N PHE A 160 2.11 -30.68 -25.49
CA PHE A 160 1.42 -31.00 -26.75
C PHE A 160 -0.05 -30.58 -26.79
N GLY A 161 -0.63 -30.18 -25.67
CA GLY A 161 -2.01 -29.72 -25.55
C GLY A 161 -2.15 -28.26 -25.13
N ASP A 162 -1.07 -27.60 -24.66
CA ASP A 162 -1.10 -26.21 -24.19
C ASP A 162 -0.30 -25.22 -25.03
N LEU A 163 -0.72 -23.95 -25.00
CA LEU A 163 -0.04 -22.87 -25.72
C LEU A 163 1.00 -22.20 -24.85
N PHE A 164 2.19 -21.93 -25.42
CA PHE A 164 3.29 -21.24 -24.74
C PHE A 164 3.63 -19.92 -25.43
N ALA A 165 3.72 -18.83 -24.68
CA ALA A 165 4.23 -17.55 -25.16
C ALA A 165 5.25 -17.00 -24.16
N THR A 166 6.40 -16.54 -24.64
CA THR A 166 7.48 -16.04 -23.79
C THR A 166 7.79 -14.59 -24.13
N THR A 167 8.03 -13.78 -23.11
CA THR A 167 8.58 -12.42 -23.21
C THR A 167 9.64 -12.23 -22.13
N PHE A 168 10.30 -11.08 -22.10
CA PHE A 168 11.32 -10.75 -21.11
C PHE A 168 10.80 -9.71 -20.12
N ILE A 169 11.21 -9.88 -18.87
CA ILE A 169 11.07 -8.88 -17.81
C ILE A 169 12.46 -8.34 -17.47
N GLU A 170 12.51 -7.09 -17.01
CA GLU A 170 13.73 -6.44 -16.56
C GLU A 170 13.49 -5.72 -15.23
N PHE A 171 14.26 -6.11 -14.22
CA PHE A 171 14.37 -5.40 -12.96
C PHE A 171 15.70 -4.67 -12.92
N THR A 172 15.67 -3.34 -12.89
CA THR A 172 16.88 -2.53 -12.77
C THR A 172 17.38 -2.54 -11.33
N ALA A 173 18.67 -2.26 -11.13
CA ALA A 173 19.23 -2.12 -9.79
C ALA A 173 18.44 -1.06 -9.00
N ALA A 174 17.83 -1.47 -7.89
CA ALA A 174 17.32 -0.54 -6.89
C ALA A 174 18.46 -0.17 -5.92
N PRO A 175 18.55 1.08 -5.45
CA PRO A 175 19.44 1.41 -4.35
C PRO A 175 19.10 0.58 -3.11
N GLY A 176 20.08 -0.19 -2.61
CA GLY A 176 20.21 -0.52 -1.19
C GLY A 176 19.20 -1.46 -0.53
N VAL A 177 18.72 -2.57 -1.11
CA VAL A 177 18.04 -3.61 -0.29
C VAL A 177 18.67 -5.00 -0.52
N PRO A 178 19.40 -5.55 0.47
CA PRO A 178 19.98 -6.90 0.40
C PRO A 178 18.92 -8.00 0.50
N GLY A 179 19.17 -9.11 -0.21
CA GLY A 179 18.36 -10.33 -0.20
C GLY A 179 19.26 -11.57 -0.23
N PRO A 180 18.70 -12.79 -0.05
CA PRO A 180 19.50 -14.01 0.01
C PRO A 180 20.32 -14.21 -1.28
N GLY A 181 21.65 -14.21 -1.13
CA GLY A 181 22.64 -14.33 -2.20
C GLY A 181 23.31 -13.01 -2.63
N GLN A 182 22.92 -11.85 -2.08
CA GLN A 182 23.57 -10.57 -2.37
C GLN A 182 23.79 -9.75 -1.08
N PRO A 183 25.06 -9.49 -0.70
CA PRO A 183 25.34 -8.60 0.41
C PRO A 183 24.97 -7.16 0.02
N GLY A 184 24.82 -6.27 1.00
CA GLY A 184 24.30 -4.94 0.71
C GLY A 184 24.52 -3.91 1.81
N LEU A 185 24.14 -2.69 1.48
CA LEU A 185 24.24 -1.51 2.32
C LEU A 185 22.90 -0.75 2.24
N VAL A 186 22.35 -0.39 3.39
CA VAL A 186 21.19 0.50 3.51
C VAL A 186 21.64 1.73 4.30
N LEU A 187 21.32 2.93 3.82
CA LEU A 187 21.55 4.19 4.50
C LEU A 187 20.24 4.80 4.98
N THR A 188 20.27 5.29 6.21
CA THR A 188 19.21 6.10 6.79
C THR A 188 19.80 7.38 7.36
N ALA A 189 18.98 8.42 7.44
CA ALA A 189 19.36 9.71 8.02
C ALA A 189 18.30 10.16 9.03
N ASP A 190 18.75 10.67 10.17
CA ASP A 190 17.87 11.27 11.18
C ASP A 190 18.44 12.61 11.67
N PRO A 191 17.74 13.73 11.43
CA PRO A 191 16.51 13.88 10.63
C PRO A 191 16.77 13.93 9.12
N VAL A 192 15.84 13.38 8.30
CA VAL A 192 15.85 13.53 6.82
C VAL A 192 15.45 14.93 6.34
N PHE A 193 14.77 15.71 7.18
CA PHE A 193 14.29 17.06 6.85
C PHE A 193 14.41 18.01 8.04
N GLN A 194 14.89 19.24 7.80
CA GLN A 194 14.92 20.31 8.79
C GLN A 194 14.28 21.60 8.24
N THR A 195 13.55 22.33 9.08
CA THR A 195 13.09 23.69 8.80
C THR A 195 13.64 24.64 9.85
N ILE A 196 14.30 25.72 9.41
CA ILE A 196 15.04 26.64 10.28
C ILE A 196 14.65 28.07 9.91
N GLN A 197 14.41 28.92 10.90
CA GLN A 197 14.20 30.35 10.68
C GLN A 197 15.54 31.09 10.67
N SER A 198 15.76 31.89 9.63
CA SER A 198 16.87 32.85 9.57
C SER A 198 16.70 33.92 10.66
N THR A 199 17.83 34.41 11.21
CA THR A 199 17.86 35.51 12.17
C THR A 199 17.91 36.88 11.49
N GLY A 200 17.91 36.92 10.16
CA GLY A 200 17.89 38.16 9.36
C GLY A 200 19.24 38.87 9.28
N ALA A 201 20.27 38.34 9.95
CA ALA A 201 21.64 38.77 9.73
C ALA A 201 22.17 38.11 8.45
N ALA A 202 22.95 38.85 7.66
CA ALA A 202 23.55 38.37 6.40
C ALA A 202 24.56 37.18 6.55
N GLY A 203 24.68 36.61 7.75
CA GLY A 203 25.36 35.35 7.99
C GLY A 203 24.29 34.29 8.19
N GLY A 204 24.20 33.34 7.26
CA GLY A 204 23.19 32.28 7.26
C GLY A 204 23.17 31.43 8.54
N VAL A 205 22.32 30.41 8.57
CA VAL A 205 22.12 29.59 9.77
C VAL A 205 22.89 28.28 9.64
N THR A 206 23.49 27.83 10.74
CA THR A 206 24.10 26.50 10.83
C THR A 206 23.04 25.50 11.31
N PRO A 207 22.63 24.52 10.48
CA PRO A 207 21.68 23.49 10.89
C PRO A 207 22.22 22.59 12.00
N ALA A 208 21.33 21.88 12.69
CA ALA A 208 21.73 20.83 13.60
C ALA A 208 22.42 19.68 12.82
N PRO A 209 23.44 19.03 13.41
CA PRO A 209 24.06 17.85 12.80
C PRO A 209 23.02 16.74 12.54
N VAL A 210 23.19 16.00 11.45
CA VAL A 210 22.35 14.86 11.07
C VAL A 210 23.11 13.57 11.30
N THR A 211 22.46 12.59 11.91
CA THR A 211 23.03 11.25 12.09
C THR A 211 22.72 10.41 10.86
N ILE A 212 23.74 9.83 10.26
CA ILE A 212 23.64 8.88 9.15
C ILE A 212 23.95 7.50 9.70
N THR A 213 23.07 6.54 9.47
CA THR A 213 23.26 5.15 9.88
C THR A 213 23.36 4.28 8.64
N ALA A 214 24.47 3.54 8.55
CA ALA A 214 24.75 2.54 7.53
C ALA A 214 24.54 1.15 8.12
N ASP A 215 23.59 0.44 7.53
CA ASP A 215 23.23 -0.91 7.86
C ASP A 215 23.84 -1.86 6.82
N VAL A 216 24.81 -2.68 7.24
CA VAL A 216 25.52 -3.59 6.33
C VAL A 216 24.97 -5.00 6.47
N PHE A 217 24.79 -5.68 5.35
CA PHE A 217 24.24 -7.03 5.30
C PHE A 217 25.16 -7.98 4.55
N ASP A 218 25.20 -9.22 5.02
CA ASP A 218 25.93 -10.32 4.41
C ASP A 218 25.14 -11.01 3.28
N GLU A 219 25.76 -12.02 2.66
CA GLU A 219 25.17 -12.80 1.56
C GLU A 219 23.93 -13.60 1.98
N LEU A 220 23.67 -13.76 3.28
CA LEU A 220 22.48 -14.44 3.81
C LEU A 220 21.35 -13.44 4.11
N GLY A 221 21.57 -12.14 3.87
CA GLY A 221 20.65 -11.07 4.23
C GLY A 221 20.61 -10.77 5.73
N GLN A 222 21.59 -11.24 6.50
CA GLN A 222 21.75 -10.93 7.92
C GLN A 222 22.66 -9.73 8.10
N LYS A 223 22.58 -9.04 9.24
CA LYS A 223 23.49 -7.94 9.56
C LYS A 223 24.92 -8.46 9.62
N ALA A 224 25.79 -7.89 8.80
CA ALA A 224 27.21 -8.19 8.86
C ALA A 224 27.71 -7.69 10.21
N GLY A 225 28.19 -8.57 11.10
CA GLY A 225 28.61 -8.19 12.46
C GLY A 225 29.76 -7.16 12.50
N ALA A 226 30.38 -7.02 13.66
CA ALA A 226 31.35 -5.94 13.87
C ALA A 226 32.58 -6.00 12.94
N GLY A 227 33.07 -4.83 12.53
CA GLY A 227 34.35 -4.66 11.85
C GLY A 227 34.31 -4.53 10.33
N VAL A 228 33.14 -4.30 9.72
CA VAL A 228 33.02 -4.01 8.29
C VAL A 228 33.09 -2.50 8.07
N ARG A 229 34.06 -2.05 7.27
CA ARG A 229 34.27 -0.62 7.03
C ARG A 229 33.29 -0.05 6.00
N VAL A 230 32.59 1.02 6.38
CA VAL A 230 31.75 1.82 5.47
C VAL A 230 32.41 3.18 5.27
N GLU A 231 32.61 3.56 4.01
CA GLU A 231 33.10 4.89 3.61
C GLU A 231 31.91 5.80 3.28
N PHE A 232 31.94 7.03 3.78
CA PHE A 232 30.88 8.01 3.57
C PHE A 232 31.40 9.23 2.81
N SER A 233 30.54 9.77 1.95
CA SER A 233 30.76 11.04 1.25
C SER A 233 29.48 11.86 1.22
N ALA A 234 29.60 13.18 1.22
CA ALA A 234 28.48 14.10 1.18
C ALA A 234 28.66 15.16 0.11
N SER A 235 27.56 15.57 -0.53
CA SER A 235 27.56 16.65 -1.52
C SER A 235 27.36 18.03 -0.86
N GLY A 236 27.34 19.10 -1.67
CA GLY A 236 26.91 20.44 -1.22
C GLY A 236 27.83 21.14 -0.22
N GLY A 237 29.08 20.68 -0.06
CA GLY A 237 30.03 21.27 0.89
C GLY A 237 29.77 20.91 2.36
N ALA A 238 28.91 19.94 2.63
CA ALA A 238 28.73 19.39 3.96
C ALA A 238 29.94 18.55 4.39
N ALA A 239 30.33 18.66 5.65
CA ALA A 239 31.36 17.82 6.24
C ALA A 239 30.71 16.55 6.78
N ILE A 240 31.31 15.39 6.51
CA ILE A 240 30.85 14.11 7.04
C ILE A 240 32.04 13.35 7.61
N THR A 241 31.82 12.56 8.67
CA THR A 241 32.80 11.58 9.13
C THR A 241 33.09 10.60 7.98
N PRO A 242 34.35 10.48 7.53
CA PRO A 242 34.66 9.88 6.23
C PRO A 242 34.49 8.36 6.19
N PHE A 243 34.54 7.69 7.34
CA PHE A 243 34.28 6.26 7.46
C PHE A 243 33.93 5.91 8.91
N ASP A 244 33.29 4.76 9.08
CA ASP A 244 33.11 4.09 10.37
C ASP A 244 33.08 2.56 10.14
N ASP A 245 33.44 1.78 11.16
CA ASP A 245 33.37 0.32 11.11
C ASP A 245 32.08 -0.15 11.79
N THR A 246 31.44 -1.20 11.24
CA THR A 246 30.20 -1.70 11.83
C THR A 246 30.38 -2.17 13.28
N ASP A 247 29.36 -1.95 14.10
CA ASP A 247 29.26 -2.45 15.46
C ASP A 247 28.77 -3.92 15.50
N ALA A 248 28.52 -4.45 16.70
CA ALA A 248 28.02 -5.81 16.89
C ALA A 248 26.65 -6.08 16.24
N ASN A 249 25.90 -5.03 15.90
CA ASN A 249 24.59 -5.10 15.23
C ASN A 249 24.69 -4.86 13.72
N GLY A 250 25.91 -4.70 13.18
CA GLY A 250 26.15 -4.43 11.77
C GLY A 250 25.86 -3.00 11.33
N GLN A 251 25.94 -2.06 12.27
CA GLN A 251 25.71 -0.63 12.01
C GLN A 251 27.00 0.16 12.07
N ALA A 252 27.27 0.95 11.03
CA ALA A 252 28.28 2.00 11.02
C ALA A 252 27.57 3.37 11.06
N THR A 253 28.11 4.33 11.80
CA THR A 253 27.46 5.62 12.02
C THR A 253 28.33 6.76 11.51
N ALA A 254 27.70 7.76 10.89
CA ALA A 254 28.36 8.96 10.45
C ALA A 254 27.62 10.22 10.88
N THR A 255 28.36 11.26 11.25
CA THR A 255 27.78 12.57 11.56
C THR A 255 27.95 13.50 10.38
N LEU A 256 26.83 13.97 9.82
CA LEU A 256 26.78 14.97 8.77
C LEU A 256 26.64 16.36 9.40
N VAL A 257 27.65 17.20 9.22
CA VAL A 257 27.68 18.61 9.64
C VAL A 257 27.44 19.48 8.41
N LEU A 258 26.30 20.15 8.40
CA LEU A 258 25.90 21.01 7.29
C LEU A 258 26.60 22.38 7.37
N PRO A 259 26.94 22.99 6.22
CA PRO A 259 27.59 24.30 6.19
C PRO A 259 26.63 25.39 6.69
N ASN A 260 27.16 26.60 6.84
CA ASN A 260 26.31 27.78 7.03
C ASN A 260 25.47 28.01 5.76
N LEU A 261 24.14 28.04 5.90
CA LEU A 261 23.20 28.12 4.78
C LEU A 261 22.46 29.46 4.75
N PRO A 262 22.40 30.15 3.59
CA PRO A 262 21.54 31.30 3.42
C PRO A 262 20.06 30.88 3.36
N GLU A 263 19.15 31.83 3.25
CA GLU A 263 17.72 31.54 3.07
C GLU A 263 17.47 30.76 1.77
N GLY A 264 16.61 29.75 1.82
CA GLY A 264 16.27 28.89 0.69
C GLY A 264 16.18 27.41 1.03
N ASN A 265 15.98 26.60 0.00
CA ASN A 265 15.87 25.15 0.08
C ASN A 265 17.17 24.50 -0.41
N PHE A 266 17.73 23.62 0.42
CA PHE A 266 18.98 22.92 0.13
C PHE A 266 18.76 21.42 0.24
N VAL A 267 19.37 20.66 -0.67
CA VAL A 267 19.35 19.20 -0.68
C VAL A 267 20.79 18.72 -0.68
N PHE A 268 21.12 17.90 0.31
CA PHE A 268 22.41 17.24 0.43
C PHE A 268 22.22 15.76 0.15
N THR A 269 23.12 15.18 -0.63
CA THR A 269 23.15 13.74 -0.92
C THR A 269 24.32 13.15 -0.17
N VAL A 270 24.05 12.14 0.65
CA VAL A 270 25.06 11.34 1.32
C VAL A 270 25.15 10.00 0.61
N THR A 271 26.36 9.60 0.25
CA THR A 271 26.65 8.30 -0.36
C THR A 271 27.51 7.49 0.60
N GLY A 272 27.06 6.30 0.94
CA GLY A 272 27.81 5.30 1.68
C GLY A 272 28.30 4.22 0.73
N THR A 273 29.51 3.71 0.95
CA THR A 273 30.14 2.65 0.16
C THR A 273 30.76 1.61 1.07
N VAL A 274 30.48 0.34 0.83
CA VAL A 274 31.12 -0.80 1.51
C VAL A 274 31.75 -1.73 0.47
N ILE A 275 32.93 -2.28 0.76
CA ILE A 275 33.59 -3.26 -0.13
C ILE A 275 33.46 -4.65 0.49
N ILE A 276 32.73 -5.54 -0.19
CA ILE A 276 32.52 -6.93 0.24
C ILE A 276 33.04 -7.84 -0.87
N HIS A 277 33.98 -8.73 -0.53
CA HIS A 277 34.64 -9.64 -1.49
C HIS A 277 35.24 -8.94 -2.73
N GLY A 278 35.78 -7.72 -2.55
CA GLY A 278 36.39 -6.93 -3.63
C GLY A 278 35.40 -6.22 -4.56
N ARG A 279 34.10 -6.25 -4.24
CA ARG A 279 33.05 -5.49 -4.94
C ARG A 279 32.52 -4.36 -4.07
N ALA A 280 32.34 -3.19 -4.65
CA ALA A 280 31.76 -2.04 -3.97
C ALA A 280 30.22 -2.08 -4.03
N PHE A 281 29.58 -1.88 -2.89
CA PHE A 281 28.14 -1.71 -2.73
C PHE A 281 27.90 -0.30 -2.22
N THR A 282 27.02 0.43 -2.90
CA THR A 282 26.77 1.84 -2.62
C THR A 282 25.29 2.07 -2.37
N ASP A 283 24.99 2.94 -1.42
CA ASP A 283 23.64 3.46 -1.22
C ASP A 283 23.70 4.98 -1.05
N THR A 284 22.56 5.65 -1.24
CA THR A 284 22.45 7.11 -1.13
C THR A 284 21.21 7.53 -0.35
N VAL A 285 21.37 8.50 0.55
CA VAL A 285 20.26 9.15 1.28
C VAL A 285 20.30 10.65 1.06
N THR A 286 19.13 11.30 0.98
CA THR A 286 19.02 12.74 0.82
C THR A 286 18.55 13.41 2.11
N VAL A 287 19.20 14.52 2.46
CA VAL A 287 18.86 15.36 3.60
C VAL A 287 18.44 16.73 3.07
N SER A 288 17.25 17.17 3.42
CA SER A 288 16.67 18.43 2.93
C SER A 288 16.59 19.46 4.05
N VAL A 289 17.05 20.69 3.80
CA VAL A 289 16.98 21.81 4.75
C VAL A 289 16.26 22.97 4.10
N ASN A 290 15.24 23.48 4.77
CA ASN A 290 14.52 24.67 4.38
C ASN A 290 14.83 25.81 5.37
N VAL A 291 15.59 26.81 4.92
CA VAL A 291 15.87 28.01 5.70
C VAL A 291 14.88 29.09 5.27
N VAL A 292 13.90 29.37 6.13
CA VAL A 292 12.89 30.38 5.85
C VAL A 292 13.34 31.75 6.39
N PRO A 293 12.96 32.86 5.72
CA PRO A 293 13.23 34.19 6.23
C PRO A 293 12.69 34.36 7.67
N PRO A 294 13.28 35.27 8.48
CA PRO A 294 12.62 35.68 9.70
C PRO A 294 11.22 36.12 9.31
N ALA A 295 10.21 35.69 10.07
CA ALA A 295 8.89 36.28 9.94
C ALA A 295 9.10 37.79 10.03
N THR A 296 8.75 38.51 8.96
CA THR A 296 8.84 39.98 8.94
C THR A 296 8.16 40.43 10.23
N PRO A 297 8.82 41.26 11.09
CA PRO A 297 8.09 41.84 12.19
C PRO A 297 6.98 42.65 11.53
N VAL A 298 5.76 42.11 11.57
CA VAL A 298 4.56 42.89 11.41
C VAL A 298 4.80 44.07 12.34
N PRO A 299 4.74 45.33 11.86
CA PRO A 299 5.01 46.48 12.70
C PRO A 299 4.23 46.26 13.98
N THR A 300 4.95 46.21 15.10
CA THR A 300 4.36 46.06 16.42
C THR A 300 3.37 47.21 16.54
N ALA A 301 2.11 46.92 16.23
CA ALA A 301 1.02 47.69 16.74
C ALA A 301 1.28 47.69 18.24
N THR A 302 1.46 48.89 18.80
CA THR A 302 1.29 49.15 20.24
C THR A 302 0.33 48.10 20.77
N PRO A 303 0.70 47.29 21.79
CA PRO A 303 -0.09 46.14 22.20
C PRO A 303 -1.50 46.63 22.54
N THR A 304 -2.39 46.55 21.56
CA THR A 304 -3.82 46.55 21.80
C THR A 304 -4.00 45.25 22.54
N ALA A 305 -4.39 45.39 23.80
CA ALA A 305 -4.55 44.32 24.77
C ALA A 305 -4.94 43.00 24.09
N ILE A 306 -4.24 41.92 24.46
CA ILE A 306 -4.69 40.55 24.20
C ILE A 306 -6.20 40.55 24.44
N PRO A 307 -7.06 40.37 23.41
CA PRO A 307 -8.47 40.21 23.67
C PRO A 307 -8.54 38.95 24.52
N ILE A 308 -8.88 39.15 25.79
CA ILE A 308 -9.21 38.09 26.71
C ILE A 308 -10.31 37.32 25.97
N ALA A 309 -10.04 36.08 25.58
CA ALA A 309 -11.04 35.23 24.95
C ALA A 309 -12.30 35.31 25.83
N GLN A 310 -13.42 35.78 25.28
CA GLN A 310 -14.64 35.91 26.07
C GLN A 310 -15.57 34.71 25.82
N THR A 311 -15.51 34.12 24.62
CA THR A 311 -16.17 32.85 24.34
C THR A 311 -15.25 31.89 23.59
N VAL A 312 -15.35 30.61 23.95
CA VAL A 312 -14.71 29.49 23.26
C VAL A 312 -15.84 28.50 22.95
N ASP A 313 -16.07 28.21 21.67
CA ASP A 313 -17.05 27.21 21.25
C ASP A 313 -16.33 26.03 20.61
N LEU A 314 -16.64 24.83 21.07
CA LEU A 314 -16.02 23.58 20.66
C LEU A 314 -17.01 22.75 19.85
N ALA A 315 -16.53 22.27 18.71
CA ALA A 315 -17.20 21.32 17.84
C ALA A 315 -16.35 20.07 17.64
N ILE A 316 -17.02 18.96 17.35
CA ILE A 316 -16.42 17.70 16.91
C ILE A 316 -16.99 17.35 15.54
N ASP A 317 -16.14 16.84 14.64
CA ASP A 317 -16.56 16.46 13.29
C ASP A 317 -17.49 15.24 13.24
N ASN A 318 -17.30 14.30 14.18
CA ASN A 318 -18.09 13.09 14.32
C ASN A 318 -18.48 12.86 15.78
N THR A 319 -19.74 12.54 16.04
CA THR A 319 -20.24 12.23 17.39
C THR A 319 -20.14 10.75 17.75
N SER A 320 -19.75 9.90 16.78
CA SER A 320 -19.54 8.47 16.96
C SER A 320 -18.45 7.96 16.02
N VAL A 321 -17.46 7.23 16.55
CA VAL A 321 -16.41 6.57 15.76
C VAL A 321 -16.20 5.13 16.23
N PRO A 322 -15.89 4.17 15.33
CA PRO A 322 -15.52 2.82 15.74
C PRO A 322 -14.20 2.82 16.52
N VAL A 323 -13.95 1.78 17.31
CA VAL A 323 -12.64 1.54 17.94
C VAL A 323 -11.54 1.53 16.87
N GLY A 324 -10.45 2.28 17.09
CA GLY A 324 -9.38 2.49 16.10
C GLY A 324 -9.67 3.60 15.07
N GLY A 325 -10.85 4.22 15.13
CA GLY A 325 -11.25 5.33 14.27
C GLY A 325 -10.59 6.67 14.64
N THR A 326 -10.77 7.67 13.78
CA THR A 326 -10.21 9.02 13.97
C THR A 326 -11.29 10.09 14.03
N PHE A 327 -11.01 11.20 14.69
CA PHE A 327 -11.88 12.37 14.79
C PHE A 327 -11.06 13.66 14.88
N THR A 328 -11.72 14.81 14.71
CA THR A 328 -11.10 16.14 14.87
C THR A 328 -11.95 17.04 15.76
N LEU A 329 -11.27 17.86 16.57
CA LEU A 329 -11.87 18.90 17.40
C LEU A 329 -11.56 20.27 16.78
N THR A 330 -12.58 21.13 16.73
CA THR A 330 -12.47 22.50 16.23
C THR A 330 -12.98 23.48 17.27
N ALA A 331 -12.14 24.41 17.69
CA ALA A 331 -12.49 25.47 18.61
C ALA A 331 -12.56 26.81 17.87
N THR A 332 -13.63 27.56 18.11
CA THR A 332 -13.81 28.94 17.63
C THR A 332 -13.70 29.88 18.83
N VAL A 333 -12.79 30.85 18.76
CA VAL A 333 -12.53 31.83 19.83
C VAL A 333 -12.91 33.22 19.35
N THR A 334 -13.74 33.91 20.13
CA THR A 334 -14.10 35.30 19.88
C THR A 334 -13.82 36.19 21.09
N ASP A 335 -13.59 37.47 20.80
CA ASP A 335 -13.48 38.51 21.81
C ASP A 335 -14.86 38.89 22.38
N SER A 336 -14.86 39.83 23.33
CA SER A 336 -16.08 40.32 23.98
C SER A 336 -17.06 41.05 23.07
N ALA A 337 -16.60 41.50 21.91
CA ALA A 337 -17.40 42.15 20.89
C ALA A 337 -17.91 41.15 19.83
N GLY A 338 -17.60 39.86 19.99
CA GLY A 338 -17.98 38.79 19.05
C GLY A 338 -17.09 38.71 17.82
N ASN A 339 -15.96 39.42 17.77
CA ASN A 339 -15.02 39.31 16.66
C ASN A 339 -14.11 38.09 16.84
N PRO A 340 -13.64 37.47 15.74
CA PRO A 340 -12.65 36.42 15.82
C PRO A 340 -11.39 36.85 16.57
N ALA A 341 -10.88 36.00 17.46
CA ALA A 341 -9.65 36.24 18.21
C ALA A 341 -8.48 35.48 17.56
N PRO A 342 -7.71 36.11 16.64
CA PRO A 342 -6.57 35.46 16.00
C PRO A 342 -5.38 35.29 16.94
N ASN A 343 -4.57 34.26 16.70
CA ASN A 343 -3.37 33.91 17.47
C ASN A 343 -3.63 33.61 18.96
N ALA A 344 -4.87 33.33 19.33
CA ALA A 344 -5.23 32.87 20.66
C ALA A 344 -4.72 31.43 20.86
N SER A 345 -4.11 31.16 22.01
CA SER A 345 -3.71 29.80 22.39
C SER A 345 -4.92 29.01 22.88
N VAL A 346 -5.17 27.85 22.29
CA VAL A 346 -6.29 26.94 22.62
C VAL A 346 -5.74 25.59 23.03
N GLU A 347 -6.08 25.14 24.22
CA GLU A 347 -5.77 23.80 24.72
C GLU A 347 -7.00 22.89 24.61
N PHE A 348 -6.87 21.79 23.86
CA PHE A 348 -7.89 20.73 23.79
C PHE A 348 -7.58 19.67 24.83
N SER A 349 -8.58 19.28 25.63
CA SER A 349 -8.41 18.33 26.72
C SER A 349 -9.63 17.43 26.89
N ILE A 350 -9.48 16.36 27.67
CA ILE A 350 -10.55 15.44 28.03
C ILE A 350 -11.16 15.93 29.34
N ALA A 351 -12.46 16.21 29.33
CA ALA A 351 -13.19 16.59 30.53
C ALA A 351 -13.55 15.36 31.37
N ASN A 352 -14.12 14.33 30.73
CA ASN A 352 -14.47 13.06 31.36
C ASN A 352 -14.37 11.92 30.36
N ASN A 353 -14.06 10.73 30.87
CA ASN A 353 -14.00 9.49 30.10
C ASN A 353 -14.67 8.37 30.90
N THR A 354 -15.58 7.61 30.26
CA THR A 354 -16.24 6.43 30.85
C THR A 354 -15.72 5.10 30.31
N CYS A 355 -14.75 5.12 29.40
CA CYS A 355 -14.15 3.93 28.80
C CYS A 355 -13.08 3.31 29.74
N ALA A 356 -13.13 1.99 29.93
CA ALA A 356 -12.28 1.24 30.87
C ALA A 356 -10.77 1.26 30.50
N SER A 357 -10.47 1.39 29.20
CA SER A 357 -9.14 1.72 28.68
C SER A 357 -9.34 2.67 27.51
N PHE A 358 -8.61 3.78 27.52
CA PHE A 358 -8.72 4.85 26.54
C PHE A 358 -7.34 5.44 26.29
N SER A 359 -6.96 5.58 25.03
CA SER A 359 -5.78 6.35 24.64
C SER A 359 -6.05 7.13 23.35
N THR A 360 -5.30 8.22 23.16
CA THR A 360 -5.33 9.00 21.93
C THR A 360 -3.93 9.17 21.35
N SER A 361 -3.85 9.22 20.03
CA SER A 361 -2.64 9.62 19.31
C SER A 361 -2.99 10.77 18.35
N PRO A 362 -2.44 11.99 18.55
CA PRO A 362 -1.55 12.40 19.64
C PRO A 362 -2.23 12.34 21.02
N SER A 363 -1.43 12.25 22.09
CA SER A 363 -1.93 12.26 23.47
C SER A 363 -2.48 13.64 23.84
N LEU A 364 -3.69 13.69 24.40
CA LEU A 364 -4.26 14.92 24.95
C LEU A 364 -3.77 15.17 26.39
N PRO A 365 -3.56 16.44 26.81
CA PRO A 365 -3.94 17.67 26.10
C PRO A 365 -2.97 18.09 25.00
N ILE A 366 -3.47 18.84 24.02
CA ILE A 366 -2.66 19.48 22.97
C ILE A 366 -3.02 20.95 22.81
N THR A 367 -2.05 21.79 22.47
CA THR A 367 -2.24 23.22 22.28
C THR A 367 -2.11 23.61 20.80
N LYS A 368 -3.00 24.47 20.32
CA LYS A 368 -3.02 25.03 18.97
C LYS A 368 -3.35 26.52 19.01
N THR A 369 -2.84 27.29 18.05
CA THR A 369 -3.15 28.71 17.91
C THR A 369 -4.29 28.92 16.91
N THR A 370 -5.18 29.87 17.18
CA THR A 370 -6.25 30.25 16.24
C THR A 370 -5.68 30.98 15.03
N ASN A 371 -6.29 30.73 13.86
CA ASN A 371 -5.99 31.45 12.62
C ASN A 371 -6.63 32.86 12.61
N ALA A 372 -6.51 33.58 11.48
CA ALA A 372 -7.10 34.91 11.29
C ALA A 372 -8.63 34.96 11.51
N SER A 373 -9.31 33.82 11.39
CA SER A 373 -10.75 33.66 11.60
C SER A 373 -11.10 33.15 13.01
N GLY A 374 -10.14 33.15 13.95
CA GLY A 374 -10.39 32.74 15.33
C GLY A 374 -10.58 31.23 15.50
N ILE A 375 -10.20 30.42 14.50
CA ILE A 375 -10.41 28.97 14.52
C ILE A 375 -9.10 28.24 14.81
N ALA A 376 -9.12 27.31 15.77
CA ALA A 376 -8.07 26.35 16.05
C ALA A 376 -8.59 24.91 15.84
N THR A 377 -7.77 24.05 15.24
CA THR A 377 -8.14 22.65 14.98
C THR A 377 -7.09 21.71 15.56
N SER A 378 -7.52 20.66 16.26
CA SER A 378 -6.64 19.66 16.90
C SER A 378 -5.72 18.93 15.91
N GLY A 379 -6.18 18.77 14.66
CA GLY A 379 -5.68 17.76 13.74
C GLY A 379 -6.38 16.40 13.97
N LEU A 380 -6.00 15.38 13.19
CA LEU A 380 -6.54 14.03 13.34
C LEU A 380 -6.08 13.41 14.67
N ILE A 381 -7.05 12.95 15.45
CA ILE A 381 -6.83 12.21 16.69
C ILE A 381 -7.33 10.78 16.48
N SER A 382 -6.47 9.80 16.68
CA SER A 382 -6.84 8.38 16.69
C SER A 382 -7.35 7.97 18.07
N LEU A 383 -8.43 7.19 18.11
CA LEU A 383 -9.05 6.67 19.32
C LEU A 383 -8.77 5.18 19.48
N ASP A 384 -8.17 4.79 20.59
CA ASP A 384 -8.05 3.39 20.99
C ASP A 384 -8.77 3.15 22.32
N VAL A 385 -9.71 2.20 22.33
CA VAL A 385 -10.51 1.84 23.50
C VAL A 385 -10.69 0.33 23.60
N ALA A 386 -10.60 -0.23 24.80
CA ALA A 386 -10.65 -1.68 25.01
C ALA A 386 -12.07 -2.24 25.29
N THR A 387 -13.15 -1.52 25.00
CA THR A 387 -14.49 -1.87 25.50
C THR A 387 -15.45 -2.39 24.42
N PRO A 388 -16.20 -3.49 24.71
CA PRO A 388 -17.23 -4.02 23.81
C PRO A 388 -18.60 -3.32 23.93
N VAL A 389 -18.74 -2.37 24.86
CA VAL A 389 -19.97 -1.58 25.12
C VAL A 389 -19.72 -0.15 24.66
N PRO A 390 -20.71 0.53 24.04
CA PRO A 390 -20.57 1.95 23.72
C PRO A 390 -20.24 2.74 24.99
N CYS A 391 -19.09 3.41 24.99
CA CYS A 391 -18.66 4.31 26.03
C CYS A 391 -18.56 5.73 25.47
N ALA A 392 -18.61 6.72 26.37
CA ALA A 392 -18.62 8.13 25.99
C ALA A 392 -17.39 8.85 26.56
N ILE A 393 -16.75 9.65 25.70
CA ILE A 393 -15.68 10.58 26.05
C ILE A 393 -16.19 12.00 25.82
N THR A 394 -15.94 12.89 26.77
CA THR A 394 -16.30 14.30 26.68
C THR A 394 -15.05 15.16 26.61
N PHE A 395 -15.04 16.11 25.67
CA PHE A 395 -13.92 17.01 25.42
C PHE A 395 -14.31 18.44 25.74
N VAL A 396 -13.32 19.22 26.17
CA VAL A 396 -13.41 20.67 26.35
C VAL A 396 -12.18 21.32 25.76
N ALA A 397 -12.32 22.57 25.35
CA ALA A 397 -11.24 23.44 24.93
C ALA A 397 -11.14 24.62 25.90
N SER A 398 -9.93 25.13 26.13
CA SER A 398 -9.74 26.34 26.93
C SER A 398 -8.80 27.33 26.25
N SER A 399 -9.11 28.61 26.40
CA SER A 399 -8.30 29.72 25.89
C SER A 399 -8.44 30.92 26.81
N GLY A 400 -7.33 31.53 27.22
CA GLY A 400 -7.34 32.74 28.05
C GLY A 400 -8.08 32.60 29.40
N GLY A 401 -8.20 31.38 29.94
CA GLY A 401 -8.93 31.08 31.18
C GLY A 401 -10.44 30.84 31.00
N VAL A 402 -10.97 30.89 29.78
CA VAL A 402 -12.35 30.51 29.45
C VAL A 402 -12.38 29.07 28.94
N THR A 403 -13.29 28.27 29.49
CA THR A 403 -13.55 26.89 29.06
C THR A 403 -14.78 26.85 28.14
N SER A 404 -14.71 26.05 27.09
CA SER A 404 -15.80 25.88 26.12
C SER A 404 -17.00 25.10 26.68
N ASN A 405 -18.03 24.98 25.85
CA ASN A 405 -18.99 23.88 25.94
C ASN A 405 -18.28 22.51 25.87
N SER A 406 -18.94 21.48 26.38
CA SER A 406 -18.49 20.09 26.24
C SER A 406 -19.07 19.44 24.99
N VAL A 407 -18.24 18.74 24.22
CA VAL A 407 -18.69 17.86 23.12
C VAL A 407 -18.46 16.40 23.48
N SER A 408 -19.34 15.52 23.02
CA SER A 408 -19.29 14.08 23.35
C SER A 408 -18.99 13.25 22.10
N LEU A 409 -18.11 12.27 22.26
CA LEU A 409 -17.82 11.22 21.29
C LEU A 409 -18.25 9.88 21.87
N THR A 410 -19.03 9.13 21.13
CA THR A 410 -19.35 7.73 21.47
C THR A 410 -18.40 6.80 20.74
N ALA A 411 -17.66 5.97 21.47
CA ALA A 411 -16.91 4.89 20.85
C ALA A 411 -17.89 3.77 20.49
N ALA A 412 -18.14 3.58 19.19
CA ALA A 412 -19.00 2.51 18.72
C ALA A 412 -18.25 1.16 18.80
N PRO A 413 -18.94 0.05 19.12
CA PRO A 413 -18.34 -1.27 19.08
C PRO A 413 -17.80 -1.56 17.67
N PRO A 414 -16.66 -2.27 17.56
CA PRO A 414 -16.09 -2.58 16.26
C PRO A 414 -17.04 -3.49 15.47
N ARG A 415 -17.30 -3.13 14.21
CA ARG A 415 -18.13 -3.94 13.30
C ARG A 415 -17.25 -4.93 12.55
N PRO A 416 -17.58 -6.24 12.53
CA PRO A 416 -16.87 -7.20 11.69
C PRO A 416 -16.90 -6.79 10.21
N GLY A 417 -15.75 -6.83 9.55
CA GLY A 417 -15.63 -6.77 8.09
C GLY A 417 -15.85 -8.15 7.46
N ALA A 418 -15.37 -9.20 8.14
CA ALA A 418 -15.59 -10.59 7.75
C ALA A 418 -15.77 -11.50 8.98
N ILE A 419 -16.55 -12.56 8.81
CA ILE A 419 -16.62 -13.68 9.76
C ILE A 419 -16.39 -14.96 8.96
N THR A 420 -15.42 -15.76 9.35
CA THR A 420 -15.17 -17.09 8.78
C THR A 420 -15.52 -18.15 9.81
N LEU A 421 -16.19 -19.22 9.37
CA LEU A 421 -16.59 -20.33 10.22
C LEU A 421 -15.90 -21.61 9.74
N SER A 422 -15.21 -22.27 10.66
CA SER A 422 -14.55 -23.56 10.47
C SER A 422 -15.18 -24.62 11.35
N ALA A 423 -15.35 -25.81 10.78
CA ALA A 423 -15.85 -27.01 11.47
C ALA A 423 -15.21 -28.25 10.83
N PRO A 424 -15.10 -29.38 11.55
CA PRO A 424 -14.69 -30.65 10.95
C PRO A 424 -15.67 -31.09 9.86
N SER A 425 -15.17 -31.63 8.74
CA SER A 425 -16.00 -32.10 7.63
C SER A 425 -16.79 -33.38 7.97
N THR A 426 -16.24 -34.20 8.87
CA THR A 426 -16.87 -35.43 9.35
C THR A 426 -16.68 -35.56 10.86
N VAL A 427 -17.68 -36.11 11.55
CA VAL A 427 -17.58 -36.52 12.95
C VAL A 427 -18.22 -37.90 13.10
N SER A 428 -17.56 -38.82 13.81
CA SER A 428 -18.16 -40.11 14.18
C SER A 428 -18.71 -40.01 15.60
N LEU A 429 -19.98 -40.36 15.77
CA LEU A 429 -20.64 -40.30 17.08
C LEU A 429 -20.55 -41.65 17.78
N GLY A 430 -19.51 -41.84 18.59
CA GLY A 430 -19.68 -42.59 19.84
C GLY A 430 -20.66 -41.84 20.76
N ALA A 431 -21.29 -42.53 21.73
CA ALA A 431 -22.24 -41.91 22.66
C ALA A 431 -21.67 -40.60 23.27
N GLY A 432 -22.13 -39.43 22.78
CA GLY A 432 -21.69 -38.10 23.24
C GLY A 432 -20.69 -37.35 22.34
N GLY A 433 -20.60 -37.64 21.03
CA GLY A 433 -19.69 -36.91 20.14
C GLY A 433 -20.00 -35.40 20.04
N VAL A 434 -18.93 -34.61 20.17
CA VAL A 434 -18.93 -33.14 20.21
C VAL A 434 -18.39 -32.61 18.90
N VAL A 435 -19.03 -31.58 18.34
CA VAL A 435 -18.50 -30.84 17.18
C VAL A 435 -17.95 -29.50 17.65
N THR A 436 -16.69 -29.21 17.35
CA THR A 436 -16.09 -27.90 17.61
C THR A 436 -16.31 -26.99 16.41
N LEU A 437 -17.00 -25.87 16.64
CA LEU A 437 -17.18 -24.79 15.68
C LEU A 437 -16.28 -23.63 16.10
N THR A 438 -15.49 -23.13 15.16
CA THR A 438 -14.57 -22.00 15.38
C THR A 438 -14.91 -20.89 14.40
N ALA A 439 -15.34 -19.75 14.92
CA ALA A 439 -15.57 -18.54 14.14
C ALA A 439 -14.42 -17.56 14.38
N THR A 440 -13.87 -17.02 13.30
CA THR A 440 -12.89 -15.93 13.35
C THR A 440 -13.52 -14.68 12.79
N ALA A 441 -13.46 -13.58 13.52
CA ALA A 441 -13.96 -12.28 13.10
C ALA A 441 -12.82 -11.28 12.94
N THR A 442 -12.79 -10.65 11.77
CA THR A 442 -11.81 -9.61 11.44
C THR A 442 -12.51 -8.33 11.00
N ASP A 443 -11.83 -7.21 11.10
CA ASP A 443 -12.26 -5.96 10.49
C ASP A 443 -12.10 -6.00 8.95
N VAL A 444 -12.35 -4.87 8.27
CA VAL A 444 -12.18 -4.75 6.82
C VAL A 444 -10.70 -4.80 6.37
N GLY A 445 -9.78 -4.48 7.28
CA GLY A 445 -8.34 -4.55 7.06
C GLY A 445 -7.73 -5.92 7.36
N GLY A 446 -8.53 -6.89 7.80
CA GLY A 446 -8.08 -8.24 8.18
C GLY A 446 -7.54 -8.34 9.60
N ASN A 447 -7.63 -7.29 10.42
CA ASN A 447 -7.19 -7.35 11.81
C ASN A 447 -8.19 -8.17 12.65
N PRO A 448 -7.71 -9.02 13.57
CA PRO A 448 -8.58 -9.77 14.47
C PRO A 448 -9.35 -8.81 15.37
N LEU A 449 -10.65 -9.06 15.54
CA LEU A 449 -11.51 -8.26 16.40
C LEU A 449 -11.75 -8.98 17.73
N PRO A 450 -11.09 -8.58 18.82
CA PRO A 450 -11.29 -9.20 20.12
C PRO A 450 -12.56 -8.71 20.82
N ASN A 451 -13.09 -9.53 21.72
CA ASN A 451 -14.22 -9.24 22.60
C ASN A 451 -15.55 -8.89 21.91
N ILE A 452 -15.73 -9.25 20.63
CA ILE A 452 -17.02 -9.08 19.95
C ILE A 452 -17.89 -10.33 20.06
N PRO A 453 -19.21 -10.17 20.30
CA PRO A 453 -20.13 -11.29 20.42
C PRO A 453 -20.39 -11.93 19.04
N ILE A 454 -20.19 -13.24 18.94
CA ILE A 454 -20.50 -14.07 17.77
C ILE A 454 -21.68 -14.98 18.10
N VAL A 455 -22.75 -14.90 17.31
CA VAL A 455 -23.92 -15.77 17.43
C VAL A 455 -23.74 -16.97 16.50
N PHE A 456 -23.60 -18.16 17.07
CA PHE A 456 -23.61 -19.41 16.31
C PHE A 456 -25.05 -19.88 16.12
N ASN A 457 -25.39 -20.30 14.90
CA ASN A 457 -26.72 -20.71 14.48
C ASN A 457 -26.65 -22.08 13.78
N SER A 458 -27.74 -22.84 13.84
CA SER A 458 -27.94 -24.05 13.04
C SER A 458 -29.01 -23.79 11.98
N ILE A 459 -28.76 -24.19 10.72
CA ILE A 459 -29.66 -23.91 9.58
C ILE A 459 -30.49 -25.14 9.22
N VAL A 460 -29.86 -26.29 9.05
CA VAL A 460 -30.53 -27.52 8.59
C VAL A 460 -29.94 -28.70 9.35
N ASN A 461 -30.81 -29.51 9.94
CA ASN A 461 -30.47 -30.81 10.49
C ASN A 461 -31.33 -31.85 9.77
N THR A 462 -30.73 -32.70 8.96
CA THR A 462 -31.43 -33.87 8.38
C THR A 462 -31.63 -34.98 9.41
N CYS A 463 -31.01 -34.83 10.59
CA CYS A 463 -31.17 -35.69 11.76
C CYS A 463 -32.47 -35.29 12.50
N THR A 464 -33.62 -35.81 12.08
CA THR A 464 -34.95 -35.32 12.48
C THR A 464 -35.35 -35.56 13.95
N THR A 465 -34.53 -36.21 14.77
CA THR A 465 -34.92 -36.59 16.15
C THR A 465 -33.81 -36.59 17.23
N PHE A 466 -32.56 -36.19 16.94
CA PHE A 466 -31.43 -36.64 17.78
C PHE A 466 -30.38 -35.59 18.19
N ILE A 467 -30.63 -34.29 18.08
CA ILE A 467 -29.65 -33.28 18.52
C ILE A 467 -30.19 -32.50 19.71
N THR A 468 -29.77 -32.86 20.92
CA THR A 468 -29.79 -31.90 22.04
C THR A 468 -28.52 -31.08 21.94
N ASN A 469 -28.57 -29.99 21.16
CA ASN A 469 -27.47 -29.03 21.14
C ASN A 469 -27.21 -28.60 22.60
N ASN A 470 -26.05 -28.96 23.15
CA ASN A 470 -25.58 -28.44 24.43
C ASN A 470 -24.17 -27.87 24.23
N PRO A 471 -23.98 -26.54 24.23
CA PRO A 471 -25.01 -25.51 24.42
C PRO A 471 -26.05 -25.50 23.28
N SER A 472 -27.29 -25.12 23.61
CA SER A 472 -28.37 -25.00 22.64
C SER A 472 -28.08 -23.89 21.65
N LEU A 473 -28.20 -24.17 20.35
CA LEU A 473 -28.08 -23.18 19.30
C LEU A 473 -29.47 -22.54 19.02
N PRO A 474 -29.55 -21.22 18.84
CA PRO A 474 -28.45 -20.28 18.75
C PRO A 474 -27.79 -19.97 20.10
N THR A 475 -26.47 -19.73 20.09
CA THR A 475 -25.69 -19.35 21.30
C THR A 475 -24.67 -18.28 20.97
N THR A 476 -24.29 -17.47 21.96
CA THR A 476 -23.39 -16.33 21.78
C THR A 476 -22.08 -16.56 22.53
N VAL A 477 -20.96 -16.43 21.83
CA VAL A 477 -19.60 -16.50 22.40
C VAL A 477 -18.81 -15.28 21.97
N THR A 478 -18.08 -14.66 22.90
CA THR A 478 -17.21 -13.51 22.59
C THR A 478 -15.87 -13.97 22.03
N THR A 479 -15.33 -13.25 21.05
CA THR A 479 -14.00 -13.53 20.52
C THR A 479 -12.90 -13.26 21.55
N ASN A 480 -11.81 -14.04 21.50
CA ASN A 480 -10.60 -13.81 22.28
C ASN A 480 -9.69 -12.72 21.66
N ALA A 481 -8.50 -12.48 22.23
CA ALA A 481 -7.52 -11.51 21.73
C ALA A 481 -7.13 -11.68 20.25
N SER A 482 -7.25 -12.90 19.71
CA SER A 482 -6.97 -13.24 18.31
C SER A 482 -8.21 -13.20 17.40
N GLY A 483 -9.33 -12.65 17.88
CA GLY A 483 -10.57 -12.56 17.09
C GLY A 483 -11.30 -13.89 16.92
N VAL A 484 -11.01 -14.89 17.76
CA VAL A 484 -11.56 -16.25 17.64
C VAL A 484 -12.61 -16.51 18.72
N ALA A 485 -13.79 -16.96 18.31
CA ALA A 485 -14.84 -17.49 19.17
C ALA A 485 -15.02 -18.99 18.88
N THR A 486 -15.10 -19.81 19.93
CA THR A 486 -15.23 -21.27 19.78
C THR A 486 -16.42 -21.77 20.59
N VAL A 487 -17.23 -22.63 19.98
CA VAL A 487 -18.31 -23.34 20.65
C VAL A 487 -18.23 -24.82 20.32
N ALA A 488 -18.62 -25.66 21.28
CA ALA A 488 -18.57 -27.11 21.15
C ALA A 488 -19.96 -27.72 21.39
N PRO A 489 -20.93 -27.54 20.47
CA PRO A 489 -22.23 -28.17 20.60
C PRO A 489 -22.09 -29.70 20.63
N ASN A 490 -22.66 -30.31 21.65
CA ASN A 490 -22.89 -31.75 21.68
C ASN A 490 -23.99 -32.10 20.66
N LEU A 491 -23.69 -33.00 19.72
CA LEU A 491 -24.66 -33.48 18.72
C LEU A 491 -25.21 -34.87 19.09
N GLY A 492 -24.97 -35.33 20.31
CA GLY A 492 -25.31 -36.64 20.82
C GLY A 492 -26.81 -36.86 20.97
N GLY A 493 -27.31 -37.86 20.25
CA GLY A 493 -28.58 -38.51 20.50
C GLY A 493 -28.37 -39.97 20.89
N THR A 494 -29.33 -40.53 21.63
CA THR A 494 -29.34 -41.94 22.02
C THR A 494 -29.40 -42.82 20.78
N SER A 495 -28.30 -43.52 20.49
CA SER A 495 -28.14 -44.56 19.44
C SER A 495 -28.63 -44.15 18.04
N ILE A 496 -27.69 -43.72 17.19
CA ILE A 496 -27.91 -43.73 15.74
C ILE A 496 -28.24 -45.18 15.36
N GLY A 497 -29.41 -45.42 14.78
CA GLY A 497 -29.73 -46.72 14.22
C GLY A 497 -28.62 -47.14 13.27
N THR A 498 -28.13 -48.37 13.40
CA THR A 498 -26.98 -48.88 12.65
C THR A 498 -27.08 -48.53 11.16
N GLY A 499 -26.15 -47.70 10.66
CA GLY A 499 -25.96 -47.47 9.22
C GLY A 499 -26.55 -46.18 8.61
N VAL A 500 -27.02 -45.21 9.41
CA VAL A 500 -27.53 -43.93 8.87
C VAL A 500 -26.55 -42.79 9.14
N SER A 501 -25.95 -42.24 8.08
CA SER A 501 -25.23 -40.95 8.14
C SER A 501 -26.19 -39.79 7.98
N CYS A 502 -26.03 -38.70 8.74
CA CYS A 502 -26.82 -37.48 8.57
C CYS A 502 -25.93 -36.22 8.47
N SER A 503 -26.52 -35.07 8.14
CA SER A 503 -25.79 -33.81 7.94
C SER A 503 -26.38 -32.67 8.77
N ALA A 504 -25.48 -31.85 9.31
CA ALA A 504 -25.79 -30.62 10.02
C ALA A 504 -25.07 -29.42 9.40
N SER A 505 -25.78 -28.31 9.25
CA SER A 505 -25.24 -27.07 8.68
C SER A 505 -25.28 -25.93 9.71
N PHE A 506 -24.16 -25.22 9.87
CA PHE A 506 -23.99 -24.14 10.85
C PHE A 506 -23.56 -22.83 10.19
N THR A 507 -23.92 -21.71 10.82
CA THR A 507 -23.42 -20.36 10.50
C THR A 507 -23.09 -19.58 11.77
N ALA A 508 -22.26 -18.55 11.63
CA ALA A 508 -21.95 -17.59 12.67
C ALA A 508 -22.28 -16.17 12.18
N SER A 509 -22.79 -15.31 13.06
CA SER A 509 -23.12 -13.93 12.71
C SER A 509 -22.81 -12.92 13.82
N SER A 510 -22.50 -11.69 13.42
CA SER A 510 -22.30 -10.55 14.32
C SER A 510 -22.36 -9.24 13.54
N GLY A 511 -22.95 -8.19 14.11
CA GLY A 511 -23.00 -6.85 13.50
C GLY A 511 -23.61 -6.80 12.09
N GLY A 512 -24.52 -7.73 11.78
CA GLY A 512 -25.15 -7.87 10.45
C GLY A 512 -24.30 -8.58 9.41
N VAL A 513 -23.11 -9.08 9.75
CA VAL A 513 -22.28 -9.94 8.91
C VAL A 513 -22.56 -11.40 9.26
N THR A 514 -22.66 -12.25 8.24
CA THR A 514 -22.87 -13.71 8.39
C THR A 514 -21.70 -14.44 7.72
N SER A 515 -21.23 -15.52 8.36
CA SER A 515 -20.15 -16.34 7.87
C SER A 515 -20.54 -17.19 6.66
N ASN A 516 -19.56 -17.91 6.11
CA ASN A 516 -19.82 -19.09 5.29
C ASN A 516 -20.63 -20.15 6.08
N THR A 517 -21.33 -21.02 5.35
CA THR A 517 -21.99 -22.20 5.92
C THR A 517 -20.98 -23.32 6.12
N ALA A 518 -20.88 -23.86 7.32
CA ALA A 518 -20.08 -25.04 7.62
C ALA A 518 -20.98 -26.29 7.65
N ASN A 519 -20.67 -27.28 6.80
CA ASN A 519 -21.42 -28.53 6.72
C ASN A 519 -20.63 -29.66 7.38
N VAL A 520 -21.27 -30.37 8.30
CA VAL A 520 -20.68 -31.48 9.03
C VAL A 520 -21.44 -32.75 8.71
N THR A 521 -20.73 -33.77 8.22
CA THR A 521 -21.29 -35.11 8.04
C THR A 521 -21.13 -35.91 9.33
N ILE A 522 -22.22 -36.44 9.83
CA ILE A 522 -22.30 -37.20 11.06
C ILE A 522 -22.38 -38.68 10.69
N LEU A 523 -21.37 -39.44 11.09
CA LEU A 523 -21.25 -40.88 10.86
C LEU A 523 -21.72 -41.67 12.10
N PRO A 524 -22.33 -42.85 11.91
CA PRO A 524 -22.74 -43.74 12.99
C PRO A 524 -21.57 -44.27 13.84
#